data_AF-A0A6B3EQ58-F1
#
_entry.id   AF-A0A6B3EQ58-F1
#
_cell.length_a   1.000
_cell.length_b   1.000
_cell.length_c   1.000
_cell.angle_alpha   90.00
_cell.angle_beta   90.00
_cell.angle_gamma   90.00
#
_symmetry.space_group_name_H-M   'P 1'
#
loop_
_entity.id
_entity.type
_entity.pdbx_description
1 polymer ?
#
loop_
_entity_poly.entity_id
_entity_poly.type
_entity_poly.pdbx_seq_one_letter_code
_entity_poly.pdbx_strand_id
1 'polypeptide(L)'
;ETDGSGNQNWDSVEEIEDEEDSVAVLEAVGRQIKLWRQGAGLSQTAFGSAIGYSEAQVYKVEAGKRIPKPDFLEKADAVLKAGGKLA
;
A
#
# COMPACT_ATOMS: atom_id res chain seq x y z
N GLU A 1 -24.10 -8.75 9.96
CA GLU A 1 -22.84 -9.45 9.62
C GLU A 1 -22.43 -8.98 8.25
N THR A 2 -21.35 -8.21 8.14
CA THR A 2 -20.77 -7.85 6.83
C THR A 2 -19.65 -8.83 6.54
N ASP A 3 -20.02 -9.92 5.89
CA ASP A 3 -19.13 -10.69 5.00
C ASP A 3 -18.55 -9.70 3.97
N GLY A 4 -17.25 -9.49 4.07
CA GLY A 4 -16.45 -8.73 3.11
C GLY A 4 -15.24 -9.56 2.74
N SER A 5 -15.48 -10.73 2.16
CA SER A 5 -14.45 -11.53 1.50
C SER A 5 -13.75 -10.70 0.43
N GLY A 6 -12.49 -10.33 0.66
CA GLY A 6 -11.69 -9.55 -0.28
C GLY A 6 -10.19 -9.76 -0.12
N ASN A 7 -9.64 -10.60 -1.00
CA ASN A 7 -8.26 -10.57 -1.48
C ASN A 7 -7.14 -11.34 -0.75
N GLN A 8 -7.36 -12.64 -0.54
CA GLN A 8 -6.31 -13.63 -0.27
C GLN A 8 -5.62 -14.12 -1.56
N ASN A 9 -4.97 -13.22 -2.32
CA ASN A 9 -3.98 -13.63 -3.33
C ASN A 9 -2.98 -12.50 -3.63
N TRP A 10 -2.66 -11.70 -2.61
CA TRP A 10 -1.66 -10.65 -2.73
C TRP A 10 -0.25 -11.18 -2.48
N ASP A 11 -0.12 -12.31 -1.78
CA ASP A 11 1.18 -12.92 -1.45
C ASP A 11 1.87 -13.64 -2.62
N SER A 12 1.17 -13.91 -3.72
CA SER A 12 1.75 -14.54 -4.93
C SER A 12 2.26 -13.56 -5.99
N VAL A 13 2.16 -12.24 -5.79
CA VAL A 13 2.90 -11.31 -6.65
C VAL A 13 4.36 -11.47 -6.30
N GLU A 14 5.15 -11.88 -7.30
CA GLU A 14 6.58 -12.20 -7.21
C GLU A 14 7.30 -11.21 -6.30
N GLU A 15 8.05 -11.74 -5.33
CA GLU A 15 9.05 -10.96 -4.62
C GLU A 15 9.95 -10.33 -5.67
N ILE A 16 10.22 -9.04 -5.53
CA ILE A 16 11.08 -8.30 -6.46
C ILE A 16 12.43 -9.00 -6.40
N GLU A 17 12.79 -9.74 -7.46
CA GLU A 17 14.15 -10.23 -7.65
C GLU A 17 15.06 -9.00 -7.67
N ASP A 18 16.12 -9.03 -6.85
CA ASP A 18 16.96 -7.93 -6.38
C ASP A 18 17.64 -7.07 -7.49
N GLU A 19 16.89 -6.45 -8.39
CA GLU A 19 17.37 -5.31 -9.17
C GLU A 19 17.41 -4.10 -8.24
N GLU A 20 18.62 -3.74 -7.77
CA GLU A 20 18.86 -2.65 -6.81
C GLU A 20 18.14 -1.33 -7.19
N ASP A 21 18.06 -1.02 -8.49
CA ASP A 21 17.35 0.14 -9.02
C ASP A 21 15.83 0.07 -8.82
N SER A 22 15.23 -1.12 -8.95
CA SER A 22 13.80 -1.36 -8.75
C SER A 22 13.42 -1.24 -7.27
N VAL A 23 14.29 -1.71 -6.36
CA VAL A 23 14.09 -1.61 -4.91
C VAL A 23 14.11 -0.17 -4.43
N ALA A 24 15.04 0.65 -4.91
CA ALA A 24 15.15 2.05 -4.50
C ALA A 24 13.91 2.89 -4.87
N VAL A 25 13.33 2.65 -6.07
CA VAL A 25 12.09 3.31 -6.50
C VAL A 25 10.92 2.87 -5.63
N LEU A 26 10.81 1.59 -5.31
CA LEU A 26 9.74 1.06 -4.47
C LEU A 26 9.82 1.55 -3.03
N GLU A 27 11.02 1.67 -2.46
CA GLU A 27 11.21 2.32 -1.17
C GLU A 27 10.77 3.78 -1.19
N ALA A 28 11.10 4.52 -2.25
CA ALA A 28 10.70 5.92 -2.37
C ALA A 28 9.17 6.07 -2.42
N VAL A 29 8.50 5.23 -3.22
CA VAL A 29 7.03 5.18 -3.29
C VAL A 29 6.43 4.79 -1.93
N GLY A 30 6.97 3.76 -1.28
CA GLY A 30 6.54 3.31 0.05
C GLY A 30 6.65 4.39 1.11
N ARG A 31 7.76 5.15 1.12
CA ARG A 31 7.96 6.31 2.00
C ARG A 31 6.95 7.42 1.73
N GLN A 32 6.62 7.68 0.47
CA GLN A 32 5.62 8.68 0.10
C GLN A 32 4.21 8.31 0.60
N ILE A 33 3.80 7.05 0.43
CA ILE A 33 2.54 6.52 0.96
C ILE A 33 2.51 6.66 2.49
N LYS A 34 3.60 6.30 3.17
CA LYS A 34 3.73 6.45 4.61
C LYS A 34 3.56 7.90 5.07
N LEU A 35 4.17 8.86 4.37
CA LEU A 35 4.04 10.28 4.67
C LEU A 35 2.60 10.77 4.53
N TRP A 36 1.90 10.38 3.47
CA TRP A 36 0.49 10.75 3.30
C TRP A 36 -0.42 10.08 4.33
N ARG A 37 -0.19 8.81 4.65
CA ARG A 37 -0.91 8.13 5.74
C ARG A 37 -0.73 8.85 7.07
N GLN A 38 0.51 9.24 7.39
CA GLN A 38 0.82 9.98 8.61
C GLN A 38 0.19 11.39 8.59
N GLY A 39 0.21 12.08 7.45
CA GLY A 39 -0.46 13.37 7.27
C GLY A 39 -1.98 13.31 7.43
N ALA A 40 -2.58 12.16 7.08
CA ALA A 40 -3.99 11.87 7.31
C ALA A 40 -4.31 11.41 8.75
N GLY A 41 -3.29 11.23 9.60
CA GLY A 41 -3.45 10.77 10.99
C GLY A 41 -3.86 9.29 11.13
N LEU A 42 -3.67 8.48 10.08
CA LEU A 42 -4.08 7.08 10.06
C LEU A 42 -2.95 6.14 10.54
N SER A 43 -3.28 5.13 11.33
CA SER A 43 -2.36 4.01 11.60
C SER A 43 -2.30 3.06 10.39
N GLN A 44 -1.28 2.20 10.30
CA GLN A 44 -1.20 1.19 9.23
C GLN A 44 -2.40 0.25 9.28
N THR A 45 -2.86 -0.14 10.47
CA THR A 45 -4.06 -0.94 10.68
C THR A 45 -5.31 -0.21 10.17
N ALA A 46 -5.53 1.05 10.59
CA ALA A 46 -6.71 1.82 10.20
C ALA A 46 -6.74 2.10 8.69
N PHE A 47 -5.58 2.42 8.13
CA PHE A 47 -5.43 2.60 6.69
C PHE A 47 -5.72 1.30 5.95
N GLY A 48 -5.08 0.20 6.33
CA GLY A 48 -5.32 -1.13 5.75
C GLY A 48 -6.81 -1.49 5.78
N SER A 49 -7.48 -1.37 6.94
CA SER A 49 -8.91 -1.62 7.05
C SER A 49 -9.75 -0.72 6.14
N ALA A 50 -9.35 0.54 5.92
CA ALA A 50 -10.06 1.46 5.03
C ALA A 50 -9.92 1.10 3.54
N ILE A 51 -8.79 0.52 3.13
CA ILE A 51 -8.54 0.10 1.73
C ILE A 51 -8.80 -1.39 1.47
N GLY A 52 -9.15 -2.17 2.50
CA GLY A 52 -9.38 -3.62 2.39
C GLY A 52 -8.09 -4.45 2.37
N TYR A 53 -7.01 -3.95 2.96
CA TYR A 53 -5.72 -4.62 3.08
C TYR A 53 -5.36 -4.87 4.56
N SER A 54 -4.51 -5.86 4.83
CA SER A 54 -4.00 -6.08 6.17
C SER A 54 -2.89 -5.09 6.53
N GLU A 55 -2.68 -4.85 7.83
CA GLU A 55 -1.57 -4.03 8.33
C GLU A 55 -0.21 -4.50 7.79
N ALA A 56 0.00 -5.82 7.74
CA ALA A 56 1.23 -6.41 7.22
C ALA A 56 1.43 -6.12 5.72
N GLN A 57 0.35 -6.08 4.93
CA GLN A 57 0.42 -5.73 3.50
C GLN A 57 0.81 -4.26 3.33
N VAL A 58 0.19 -3.36 4.11
CA VAL A 58 0.57 -1.94 4.13
C VAL A 58 2.04 -1.77 4.53
N TYR A 59 2.50 -2.47 5.55
CA TYR A 59 3.89 -2.43 5.99
C TYR A 59 4.87 -2.85 4.88
N LYS A 60 4.58 -3.94 4.15
CA LYS A 60 5.42 -4.42 3.04
C LYS A 60 5.55 -3.36 1.93
N VAL A 61 4.46 -2.66 1.60
CA VAL A 61 4.47 -1.57 0.62
C VAL A 61 5.26 -0.37 1.14
N GLU A 62 4.99 0.08 2.36
CA GLU A 62 5.68 1.23 2.95
C GLU A 62 7.18 0.99 3.10
N ALA A 63 7.60 -0.26 3.27
CA ALA A 63 8.98 -0.68 3.34
C ALA A 63 9.63 -0.92 1.97
N GLY A 64 8.93 -0.72 0.85
CA GLY A 64 9.46 -0.98 -0.50
C GLY A 64 9.70 -2.46 -0.80
N LYS A 65 9.24 -3.37 0.06
CA LYS A 65 9.42 -4.83 -0.08
C LYS A 65 8.45 -5.47 -1.07
N ARG A 66 7.52 -4.67 -1.61
CA ARG A 66 6.49 -5.15 -2.53
C ARG A 66 6.01 -4.06 -3.46
N ILE A 67 5.70 -4.44 -4.69
CA ILE A 67 5.08 -3.58 -5.69
C ILE A 67 3.61 -3.36 -5.30
N PRO A 68 3.17 -2.11 -5.04
CA PRO A 68 1.76 -1.84 -4.78
C PRO A 68 0.94 -2.08 -6.06
N LYS A 69 -0.16 -2.83 -5.94
CA LYS A 69 -1.08 -3.02 -7.06
C LYS A 69 -1.79 -1.70 -7.42
N PRO A 70 -2.22 -1.50 -8.67
CA PRO A 70 -3.02 -0.35 -9.06
C PRO A 70 -4.25 -0.12 -8.17
N ASP A 71 -4.97 -1.19 -7.81
CA ASP A 71 -6.11 -1.14 -6.88
C ASP A 71 -5.74 -0.61 -5.48
N PHE A 72 -4.54 -0.94 -4.98
CA PHE A 72 -4.05 -0.39 -3.71
C PHE A 72 -3.85 1.12 -3.82
N LEU A 73 -3.22 1.56 -4.91
CA LEU A 73 -2.90 2.97 -5.13
C LEU A 73 -4.17 3.82 -5.34
N GLU A 74 -5.15 3.32 -6.09
CA GLU A 74 -6.43 3.99 -6.31
C GLU A 74 -7.21 4.18 -4.99
N LYS A 75 -7.31 3.10 -4.19
CA LYS A 75 -7.96 3.16 -2.88
C LYS A 75 -7.18 4.03 -1.89
N ALA A 76 -5.86 3.98 -1.95
CA ALA A 76 -5.00 4.85 -1.15
C ALA A 76 -5.21 6.33 -1.50
N ASP A 77 -5.31 6.69 -2.78
CA ASP A 77 -5.59 8.06 -3.21
C ASP A 77 -6.91 8.57 -2.65
N ALA A 78 -7.96 7.74 -2.75
CA ALA A 78 -9.29 8.06 -2.24
C ALA A 78 -9.33 8.25 -0.72
N VAL A 79 -8.68 7.36 0.04
CA VAL A 79 -8.66 7.42 1.52
C VAL A 79 -7.76 8.53 2.04
N LEU A 80 -6.58 8.71 1.43
CA LEU A 80 -5.61 9.73 1.83
C LEU A 80 -5.94 11.12 1.27
N LYS A 81 -6.97 11.22 0.39
CA LYS A 81 -7.35 12.43 -0.33
C LYS A 81 -6.14 13.06 -1.04
N ALA A 82 -5.29 12.23 -1.63
CA ALA A 82 -4.05 12.67 -2.26
C ALA A 82 -4.29 13.45 -3.57
N GLY A 83 -5.51 13.42 -4.11
CA GLY A 83 -5.95 14.27 -5.20
C GLY A 83 -5.39 13.83 -6.55
N GLY A 84 -5.37 12.52 -6.80
CA GLY A 84 -4.85 11.90 -8.02
C GLY A 84 -3.33 11.85 -8.11
N LYS A 85 -2.63 11.81 -6.97
CA LYS A 85 -1.16 11.72 -6.94
C LYS A 85 -0.66 10.28 -6.80
N LEU A 86 -1.54 9.39 -6.38
CA LEU A 86 -1.27 7.96 -6.26
C LEU A 86 -1.87 7.16 -7.42
N ALA A 87 -2.92 7.66 -8.08
CA ALA A 87 -3.63 7.02 -9.19
C ALA A 87 -2.98 7.27 -10.57
#